data_AF-A0A7J0CP85-F1
#
_entry.id   AF-A0A7J0CP85-F1
#
_cell.length_a   1.000
_cell.length_b   1.000
_cell.length_c   1.000
_cell.angle_alpha   90.00
_cell.angle_beta   90.00
_cell.angle_gamma   90.00
#
_symmetry.space_group_name_H-M   'P 1'
#
loop_
_entity.id
_entity.type
_entity.pdbx_description
1 polymer ?
#
loop_
_entity_poly.entity_id
_entity_poly.type
_entity_poly.pdbx_seq_one_letter_code
_entity_poly.pdbx_strand_id
1 'polypeptide(L)'
;MRTVAVSGGSGDSLFDAVRAAGVDAFLTADLRHHPVSEAVQQSPLGLVDAAHWATEWPWCEQAAAQLDALSDRHGWDLRVHVSKQVTDPWTTHHSSGAPN
;
A
#
# COMPACT_ATOMS: atom_id res chain seq x y z
N MET A 1 16.93 -8.77 3.59
CA MET A 1 15.60 -8.26 3.98
C MET A 1 14.79 -9.37 4.60
N ARG A 2 14.11 -9.08 5.70
CA ARG A 2 13.27 -9.99 6.50
C ARG A 2 12.02 -9.28 7.02
N THR A 3 12.08 -8.00 7.40
CA THR A 3 10.96 -7.25 7.97
C THR A 3 10.54 -6.10 7.07
N VAL A 4 9.23 -5.99 6.83
CA VAL A 4 8.64 -4.96 5.97
C VAL A 4 7.49 -4.30 6.73
N ALA A 5 7.53 -2.97 6.88
CA ALA A 5 6.36 -2.20 7.26
C ALA A 5 5.49 -1.96 6.03
N VAL A 6 4.17 -2.00 6.19
CA VAL A 6 3.22 -1.82 5.09
C VAL A 6 2.18 -0.79 5.49
N SER A 7 1.97 0.20 4.63
CA SER A 7 0.84 1.13 4.71
C SER A 7 0.25 1.32 3.33
N GLY A 8 -1.04 1.01 3.17
CA GLY A 8 -1.78 1.39 1.96
C GLY A 8 -1.81 2.91 1.79
N GLY A 9 -1.92 3.34 0.55
CA GLY A 9 -2.02 4.76 0.18
C GLY A 9 -0.76 5.57 0.50
N SER A 10 -0.91 6.87 0.68
CA SER A 10 0.20 7.82 0.81
C SER A 10 0.82 7.81 2.23
N GLY A 11 1.88 7.03 2.44
CA GLY A 11 2.43 6.75 3.76
C GLY A 11 3.69 7.52 4.17
N ASP A 12 4.13 8.54 3.43
CA ASP A 12 5.39 9.25 3.74
C ASP A 12 5.43 9.90 5.14
N SER A 13 4.27 10.29 5.68
CA SER A 13 4.13 10.76 7.06
C SER A 13 4.54 9.73 8.13
N LEU A 14 4.68 8.46 7.77
CA LEU A 14 5.00 7.36 8.69
C LEU A 14 6.51 7.06 8.77
N PHE A 15 7.37 7.79 8.05
CA PHE A 15 8.81 7.48 8.02
C PHE A 15 9.48 7.43 9.39
N ASP A 16 9.09 8.32 10.32
CA ASP A 16 9.62 8.29 11.69
C ASP A 16 9.23 7.03 12.45
N ALA A 17 7.97 6.60 12.31
CA ALA A 17 7.48 5.37 12.95
C ALA A 17 8.12 4.12 12.35
N VAL A 18 8.24 4.07 11.02
CA VAL A 18 8.90 2.99 10.28
C VAL A 18 10.36 2.86 10.70
N ARG A 19 11.07 3.99 10.80
CA ARG A 19 12.46 4.03 11.24
C ARG A 19 12.61 3.55 12.70
N ALA A 20 11.74 4.02 13.59
CA ALA A 20 11.74 3.57 14.98
C ALA A 20 11.45 2.07 15.13
N ALA A 21 10.67 1.49 14.22
CA ALA A 21 10.38 0.05 14.18
C ALA A 21 11.56 -0.80 13.70
N GLY A 22 12.61 -0.20 13.13
CA GLY A 22 13.82 -0.91 12.69
C GLY A 22 13.57 -1.94 11.60
N VAL A 23 12.63 -1.66 10.68
CA VAL A 23 12.31 -2.56 9.56
C VAL A 23 13.34 -2.46 8.44
N ASP A 24 13.47 -3.51 7.64
CA ASP A 24 14.38 -3.49 6.48
C ASP A 24 13.78 -2.70 5.31
N ALA A 25 12.46 -2.73 5.14
CA ALA A 25 11.77 -2.05 4.05
C ALA A 25 10.44 -1.41 4.47
N PHE A 26 9.98 -0.44 3.69
CA PHE A 26 8.65 0.15 3.79
C PHE A 26 7.95 0.12 2.43
N LEU A 27 6.76 -0.49 2.41
CA LEU A 27 5.87 -0.53 1.25
C LEU A 27 4.73 0.45 1.46
N THR A 28 4.57 1.39 0.52
CA THR A 28 3.51 2.38 0.51
C THR A 28 3.26 2.89 -0.91
N ALA A 29 2.49 3.97 -1.07
CA ALA A 29 2.25 4.65 -2.33
C ALA A 29 2.54 6.15 -2.26
N ASP A 30 2.52 6.80 -3.42
CA ASP A 30 2.62 8.25 -3.63
C ASP A 30 3.82 8.90 -2.93
N LEU A 31 4.98 8.23 -2.96
CA LEU A 31 6.15 8.78 -2.32
C LEU A 31 6.67 10.01 -3.07
N ARG A 32 6.89 11.08 -2.32
CA ARG A 32 7.43 12.34 -2.85
C ARG A 32 8.95 12.35 -2.79
N HIS A 33 9.57 13.03 -3.73
CA HIS A 33 11.04 13.09 -3.87
C HIS A 33 11.77 13.51 -2.59
N HIS A 34 11.37 14.62 -1.96
CA HIS A 34 12.08 15.14 -0.78
C HIS A 34 11.96 14.22 0.44
N PRO A 35 10.75 13.79 0.86
CA PRO A 35 10.61 12.82 1.95
C PRO A 35 11.43 11.54 1.75
N VAL A 36 11.44 10.99 0.52
CA VAL A 36 12.23 9.80 0.17
C VAL A 36 13.72 10.05 0.34
N SER A 37 14.22 11.15 -0.22
CA SER A 37 15.63 11.51 -0.16
C SER A 37 16.10 11.66 1.28
N GLU A 38 15.30 12.33 2.13
CA GLU A 38 15.57 12.50 3.55
C GLU A 38 15.55 11.16 4.31
N ALA A 39 14.55 10.31 4.05
CA ALA A 39 14.42 9.00 4.70
C ALA A 39 15.64 8.08 4.42
N VAL A 40 16.13 8.06 3.17
CA VAL A 40 17.29 7.27 2.76
C VAL A 40 18.60 7.83 3.31
N GLN A 41 18.71 9.15 3.51
CA GLN A 41 19.88 9.75 4.17
C GLN A 41 19.94 9.40 5.66
N GLN A 42 18.79 9.21 6.32
CA GLN A 42 18.72 8.94 7.74
C GLN A 42 18.87 7.46 8.10
N SER A 43 18.67 6.54 7.15
CA SER A 43 18.71 5.09 7.40
C SER A 43 18.87 4.28 6.10
N PRO A 44 19.39 3.05 6.17
CA PRO A 44 19.45 2.15 5.01
C PRO A 44 18.09 1.52 4.65
N LEU A 45 16.97 2.19 4.96
CA LEU A 45 15.61 1.71 4.73
C LEU A 45 15.35 1.52 3.24
N GLY A 46 14.96 0.30 2.83
CA GLY A 46 14.49 0.06 1.48
C GLY A 46 13.07 0.60 1.28
N LEU A 47 12.80 1.21 0.14
CA LEU A 47 11.50 1.80 -0.17
C LEU A 47 10.87 1.10 -1.37
N VAL A 48 9.59 0.75 -1.23
CA VAL A 48 8.75 0.23 -2.31
C VAL A 48 7.57 1.17 -2.46
N ASP A 49 7.59 1.96 -3.53
CA ASP A 49 6.49 2.82 -3.94
C ASP A 49 5.64 2.07 -4.98
N ALA A 50 4.50 1.55 -4.54
CA ALA A 50 3.54 0.88 -5.39
C ALA A 50 2.43 1.87 -5.78
N ALA A 51 1.76 1.59 -6.88
CA ALA A 51 0.67 2.44 -7.31
C ALA A 51 -0.49 2.41 -6.29
N HIS A 52 -1.09 3.57 -6.02
CA HIS A 52 -2.00 3.77 -4.88
C HIS A 52 -3.14 2.75 -4.86
N TRP A 53 -3.81 2.55 -6.00
CA TRP A 53 -4.88 1.58 -6.15
C TRP A 53 -4.42 0.16 -5.80
N ALA A 54 -3.22 -0.24 -6.24
CA ALA A 54 -2.68 -1.57 -5.97
C ALA A 54 -2.41 -1.83 -4.48
N THR A 55 -2.20 -0.77 -3.69
CA THR A 55 -2.00 -0.89 -2.23
C THR A 55 -3.30 -0.88 -1.43
N GLU A 56 -4.36 -0.28 -1.96
CA GLU A 56 -5.63 -0.10 -1.23
C GLU A 56 -6.76 -1.00 -1.73
N TRP A 57 -6.79 -1.40 -2.99
CA TRP A 57 -7.84 -2.31 -3.47
C TRP A 57 -7.86 -3.70 -2.78
N PRO A 58 -6.73 -4.32 -2.39
CA PRO A 58 -6.73 -5.68 -1.85
C PRO A 58 -7.61 -5.89 -0.60
N TRP A 59 -7.81 -4.88 0.25
CA TRP A 59 -8.65 -5.05 1.44
C TRP A 59 -10.16 -4.98 1.13
N CYS A 60 -10.57 -4.51 -0.05
CA CYS A 60 -11.99 -4.37 -0.40
C CYS A 60 -12.74 -5.72 -0.40
N GLU A 61 -12.08 -6.82 -0.78
CA GLU A 61 -12.70 -8.16 -0.71
C GLU A 61 -12.95 -8.59 0.74
N GLN A 62 -12.03 -8.27 1.65
CA GLN A 62 -12.22 -8.51 3.08
C GLN A 62 -13.37 -7.66 3.64
N ALA A 63 -13.45 -6.38 3.24
CA ALA A 63 -14.55 -5.50 3.63
C ALA A 63 -15.90 -6.04 3.18
N ALA A 64 -15.97 -6.51 1.92
CA ALA A 64 -17.19 -7.09 1.38
C ALA A 64 -17.64 -8.31 2.18
N ALA A 65 -16.71 -9.22 2.48
CA ALA A 65 -17.00 -10.40 3.32
C ALA A 65 -17.51 -10.02 4.73
N GLN A 66 -16.98 -8.95 5.33
CA GLN A 66 -17.48 -8.45 6.61
C GLN A 66 -18.89 -7.86 6.50
N LEU A 67 -19.16 -7.11 5.43
CA LEU A 67 -20.49 -6.53 5.17
C LEU A 67 -21.53 -7.63 4.88
N ASP A 68 -21.18 -8.66 4.11
CA ASP A 68 -22.03 -9.82 3.87
C ASP A 68 -22.37 -10.52 5.19
N ALA A 69 -21.38 -10.79 6.04
CA ALA A 69 -21.60 -11.43 7.34
C ALA A 69 -22.48 -10.60 8.30
N LEU A 70 -22.40 -9.26 8.19
CA LEU A 70 -23.28 -8.35 8.94
C LEU A 70 -24.70 -8.36 8.37
N SER A 71 -24.85 -8.32 7.04
CA SER A 71 -26.15 -8.40 6.36
C SER A 71 -26.90 -9.67 6.75
N ASP A 72 -26.22 -10.83 6.74
CA ASP A 72 -26.78 -12.12 7.14
C ASP A 72 -27.24 -12.12 8.59
N ARG A 73 -26.41 -11.60 9.50
CA ARG A 73 -26.72 -11.53 10.94
C ARG A 73 -27.94 -10.68 11.24
N HIS A 74 -28.14 -9.61 10.48
CA HIS A 74 -29.20 -8.64 10.73
C HIS A 74 -30.43 -8.83 9.81
N GLY A 75 -30.38 -9.77 8.88
CA GLY A 75 -31.49 -10.04 7.95
C GLY A 75 -31.77 -8.88 7.01
N TRP A 76 -30.76 -8.12 6.62
CA TRP A 76 -30.93 -6.91 5.80
C TRP A 76 -31.13 -7.21 4.30
N ASP A 77 -30.78 -8.41 3.84
CA ASP A 77 -30.86 -8.80 2.42
C ASP A 77 -30.10 -7.83 1.49
N LEU A 78 -28.92 -7.37 1.94
CA LEU A 78 -28.03 -6.54 1.12
C LEU A 78 -27.23 -7.40 0.14
N ARG A 79 -26.96 -6.82 -1.04
CA ARG A 79 -26.01 -7.36 -2.01
C ARG A 79 -24.74 -6.51 -1.99
N VAL A 80 -23.60 -7.13 -1.70
CA VAL A 80 -22.30 -6.45 -1.68
C VAL A 80 -21.50 -6.81 -2.94
N HIS A 81 -20.87 -5.81 -3.54
CA HIS A 81 -20.07 -5.97 -4.75
C HIS A 81 -18.76 -5.21 -4.62
N VAL A 82 -17.66 -5.87 -4.99
CA VAL A 82 -16.34 -5.23 -5.15
C VAL A 82 -16.11 -4.98 -6.64
N SER A 83 -15.90 -3.72 -7.00
CA SER A 83 -15.50 -3.38 -8.37
C SER A 83 -14.13 -3.97 -8.68
N LYS A 84 -14.01 -4.69 -9.80
CA LYS A 84 -12.72 -5.20 -10.31
C LYS A 84 -12.10 -4.30 -11.38
N GLN A 85 -12.73 -3.16 -11.66
CA GLN A 85 -12.17 -2.17 -12.57
C GLN A 85 -10.89 -1.60 -11.95
N VAL A 86 -9.76 -1.80 -12.62
CA VAL A 86 -8.51 -1.14 -12.26
C VAL A 86 -8.64 0.34 -12.62
N THR A 87 -8.55 1.21 -11.63
CA THR A 87 -8.63 2.68 -11.81
C THR A 87 -7.29 3.36 -11.58
N ASP A 88 -6.21 2.60 -11.69
CA ASP A 88 -4.87 3.12 -11.57
C ASP A 88 -4.53 4.03 -12.76
N PRO A 89 -4.09 5.29 -12.55
CA PRO A 89 -3.62 6.12 -13.64
C PRO A 89 -2.27 5.64 -14.22
N TRP A 90 -1.51 4.81 -13.49
CA TRP A 90 -0.18 4.38 -13.87
C TRP A 90 -0.23 3.03 -14.60
N THR A 91 -0.13 3.05 -15.93
CA THR A 91 -0.18 1.84 -16.78
C THR A 91 1.12 1.55 -17.52
N THR A 92 2.10 2.45 -17.45
CA THR A 92 3.40 2.30 -18.10
C THR A 92 4.33 1.46 -17.24
N HIS A 93 4.98 0.46 -17.84
CA HIS A 93 6.02 -0.33 -17.19
C HIS A 93 7.37 -0.06 -17.84
N HIS A 94 8.39 0.22 -17.02
CA HIS A 94 9.77 0.29 -17.46
C HIS A 94 10.62 -0.59 -16.55
N SER A 95 11.25 -1.62 -17.13
CA SER A 95 12.23 -2.41 -16.40
C SER A 95 13.43 -1.53 -16.05
N SER A 96 13.95 -1.64 -14.83
CA SER A 96 15.28 -1.12 -14.54
C SER A 96 16.28 -1.71 -15.55
N GLY A 97 17.14 -0.87 -16.13
CA GLY A 97 18.27 -1.35 -16.93
C GLY A 97 19.16 -2.29 -16.10
N ALA A 98 20.04 -3.04 -16.78
CA ALA A 98 21.03 -3.86 -16.08
C ALA A 98 21.84 -2.96 -15.12
N PRO A 99 22.11 -3.40 -13.88
CA PRO A 99 22.94 -2.63 -12.96
C PRO A 99 24.33 -2.41 -13.59
N ASN A 100 24.82 -1.18 -13.50
CA ASN A 100 26.19 -0.80 -13.91
C ASN A 100 27.24 -1.41 -12.98
#